data_AF-A0A8T2V4G8-F1
#
_entry.id   AF-A0A8T2V4G8-F1
#
_cell.length_a   1.000
_cell.length_b   1.000
_cell.length_c   1.000
_cell.angle_alpha   90.00
_cell.angle_beta   90.00
_cell.angle_gamma   90.00
#
_symmetry.space_group_name_H-M   'P 1'
#
loop_
_entity.id
_entity.type
_entity.pdbx_description
1 polymer ?
#
loop_
_entity_poly.entity_id
_entity_poly.type
_entity_poly.pdbx_seq_one_letter_code
_entity_poly.pdbx_strand_id
1 'polypeptide(L)'
;MASDDGDSKVDVKVHHDRSLLRANNPPSPTDEHPEYQTHKRELPTSRPPCVSKIFSFTPSSIDDLRRKASSDVGPNHSRYEVLAAHLWRCIIRARELDTEQEVRFGMPVDGRKRLDPPLPEGYFGNAIFYGYASCKAGELAENSLSFAADLVKTAIAKVDNAHMRSALDWIASQETIKSIVPAYTPFIDFAMTSWWRFPFYEQLDFGWGNPSHVRIPLFAFDGIVGLLPSAAGSGHVDALVGLQASQMPKFEEYMRKA
;
A
#
# COMPACT_ATOMS: atom_id res chain seq x y z
N MET A 1 6.65 -26.92 41.28
CA MET A 1 5.78 -27.47 40.22
C MET A 1 5.99 -26.59 39.01
N ALA A 2 6.86 -27.01 38.09
CA ALA A 2 7.05 -26.33 36.82
C ALA A 2 5.77 -26.56 36.01
N SER A 3 5.04 -25.49 35.73
CA SER A 3 3.94 -25.52 34.79
C SER A 3 4.52 -25.74 33.40
N ASP A 4 4.03 -26.79 32.78
CA ASP A 4 4.22 -27.21 31.39
C ASP A 4 4.15 -26.00 30.44
N ASP A 5 5.31 -25.56 29.94
CA ASP A 5 5.41 -24.59 28.85
C ASP A 5 4.85 -25.28 27.61
N GLY A 6 3.56 -25.05 27.35
CA GLY A 6 2.88 -25.46 26.13
C GLY A 6 3.55 -24.78 24.94
N ASP A 7 4.58 -25.44 24.41
CA ASP A 7 5.31 -25.07 23.21
C ASP A 7 4.29 -24.97 22.06
N SER A 8 3.82 -23.75 21.80
CA SER A 8 2.88 -23.47 20.72
C SER A 8 3.61 -23.65 19.39
N LYS A 9 3.71 -24.90 18.94
CA LYS A 9 4.27 -25.22 17.63
C LYS A 9 3.46 -24.50 16.56
N VAL A 10 4.12 -23.59 15.85
CA VAL A 10 3.58 -23.01 14.62
C VAL A 10 3.46 -24.15 13.60
N ASP A 11 2.28 -24.74 13.49
CA ASP A 11 2.00 -25.88 12.61
C ASP A 11 1.67 -25.43 11.17
N VAL A 12 2.48 -24.52 10.62
CA VAL A 12 2.35 -24.08 9.22
C VAL A 12 3.46 -24.72 8.41
N LYS A 13 3.08 -25.65 7.53
CA LYS A 13 4.01 -26.26 6.58
C LYS A 13 4.55 -25.20 5.62
N VAL A 14 5.86 -25.03 5.58
CA VAL A 14 6.53 -24.09 4.65
C VAL A 14 6.51 -24.65 3.23
N HIS A 15 6.10 -23.82 2.26
CA HIS A 15 6.07 -24.14 0.84
C HIS A 15 6.99 -23.20 0.05
N HIS A 16 7.98 -23.75 -0.66
CA HIS A 16 8.88 -22.97 -1.53
C HIS A 16 8.57 -23.10 -3.02
N ASP A 17 7.53 -23.86 -3.39
CA ASP A 17 7.17 -24.03 -4.80
C ASP A 17 6.64 -22.72 -5.38
N ARG A 18 7.32 -22.25 -6.43
CA ARG A 18 7.00 -21.04 -7.20
C ARG A 18 6.47 -21.36 -8.60
N SER A 19 6.12 -22.62 -8.87
CA SER A 19 5.57 -23.07 -10.16
C SER A 19 4.39 -22.21 -10.61
N LEU A 20 3.49 -21.87 -9.68
CA LEU A 20 2.34 -21.00 -9.89
C LEU A 20 2.69 -19.52 -10.16
N LEU A 21 3.95 -19.11 -10.05
CA LEU A 21 4.44 -17.77 -10.37
C LEU A 21 5.33 -17.74 -11.61
N ARG A 22 5.35 -18.82 -12.40
CA ARG A 22 6.08 -18.83 -13.66
C ARG A 22 5.29 -18.13 -14.75
N ALA A 23 5.99 -17.34 -15.54
CA ALA A 23 5.51 -16.86 -16.83
C ALA A 23 5.35 -18.02 -17.83
N ASN A 24 4.55 -17.78 -18.85
CA ASN A 24 4.50 -18.61 -20.05
C ASN A 24 5.86 -18.62 -20.76
N ASN A 25 6.08 -19.65 -21.57
CA ASN A 25 7.24 -19.75 -22.43
C ASN A 25 6.81 -20.14 -23.85
N PRO A 26 6.81 -19.21 -24.82
CA PRO A 26 7.26 -17.82 -24.70
C PRO A 26 6.31 -16.96 -23.83
N PRO A 27 6.81 -15.89 -23.19
CA PRO A 27 5.95 -14.94 -22.47
C PRO A 27 4.98 -14.24 -23.42
N SER A 28 3.73 -14.06 -23.01
CA SER A 28 2.67 -13.44 -23.82
C SER A 28 1.79 -12.51 -22.96
N PRO A 29 2.29 -11.32 -22.56
CA PRO A 29 1.49 -10.37 -21.78
C PRO A 29 0.23 -9.95 -22.54
N THR A 30 -0.90 -9.88 -21.84
CA THR A 30 -2.23 -9.62 -22.41
C THR A 30 -2.85 -8.30 -21.93
N ASP A 31 -2.20 -7.59 -21.02
CA ASP A 31 -2.61 -6.29 -20.48
C ASP A 31 -1.42 -5.32 -20.50
N GLU A 32 -1.74 -4.04 -20.35
CA GLU A 32 -0.77 -3.01 -20.07
C GLU A 32 -0.36 -3.04 -18.59
N HIS A 33 0.91 -2.72 -18.35
CA HIS A 33 1.52 -2.74 -17.03
C HIS A 33 2.16 -1.39 -16.65
N PRO A 34 1.36 -0.31 -16.54
CA PRO A 34 1.86 1.03 -16.21
C PRO A 34 2.49 1.11 -14.80
N GLU A 35 2.25 0.11 -13.95
CA GLU A 35 2.87 -0.03 -12.63
C GLU A 35 4.37 -0.38 -12.69
N TYR A 36 4.87 -0.82 -13.85
CA TYR A 36 6.26 -1.16 -14.08
C TYR A 36 6.87 -0.28 -15.18
N GLN A 37 8.16 0.04 -15.03
CA GLN A 37 8.93 0.71 -16.07
C GLN A 37 10.36 0.13 -16.12
N THR A 38 10.99 0.20 -17.29
CA THR A 38 12.36 -0.31 -17.51
C THR A 38 13.42 0.78 -17.57
N HIS A 39 13.02 2.05 -17.57
CA HIS A 39 13.94 3.17 -17.64
C HIS A 39 14.58 3.48 -16.28
N LYS A 40 15.86 3.88 -16.28
CA LYS A 40 16.54 4.38 -15.08
C LYS A 40 15.75 5.56 -14.53
N ARG A 41 15.36 5.46 -13.25
CA ARG A 41 14.70 6.56 -12.54
C ARG A 41 15.61 7.78 -12.57
N GLU A 42 15.19 8.85 -13.24
CA GLU A 42 15.84 10.14 -13.12
C GLU A 42 15.63 10.61 -11.68
N LEU A 43 16.69 10.52 -10.89
CA LEU A 43 16.65 11.02 -9.53
C LEU A 43 16.79 12.55 -9.59
N PRO A 44 15.97 13.28 -8.83
CA PRO A 44 16.12 14.71 -8.71
C PRO A 44 17.55 15.06 -8.28
N THR A 45 18.12 16.08 -8.92
CA THR A 45 19.48 16.57 -8.67
C THR A 45 19.65 17.08 -7.24
N SER A 46 18.56 17.52 -6.60
CA SER A 46 18.52 17.87 -5.18
C SER A 46 17.58 16.94 -4.42
N ARG A 47 17.98 16.58 -3.20
CA ARG A 47 17.12 15.84 -2.26
C ARG A 47 16.70 16.79 -1.15
N PRO A 48 15.52 17.42 -1.23
CA PRO A 48 15.03 18.25 -0.15
C PRO A 48 14.96 17.46 1.17
N PRO A 49 15.16 18.11 2.32
CA PRO A 49 15.08 17.45 3.62
C PRO A 49 13.68 16.87 3.80
N CYS A 50 13.62 15.60 4.18
CA CYS A 50 12.37 14.88 4.46
C CYS A 50 12.23 14.63 5.95
N VAL A 51 11.00 14.62 6.43
CA VAL A 51 10.64 14.28 7.82
C VAL A 51 9.55 13.24 7.82
N SER A 52 9.46 12.48 8.90
CA SER A 52 8.41 11.49 9.07
C SER A 52 7.69 11.65 10.39
N LYS A 53 6.37 11.53 10.33
CA LYS A 53 5.48 11.66 11.48
C LYS A 53 4.46 10.53 11.48
N ILE A 54 4.00 10.16 12.66
CA ILE A 54 2.96 9.16 12.86
C ILE A 54 1.63 9.87 13.07
N PHE A 55 0.62 9.45 12.32
CA PHE A 55 -0.76 9.91 12.42
C PHE A 55 -1.65 8.75 12.82
N SER A 56 -2.27 8.84 13.99
CA SER A 56 -3.13 7.78 14.52
C SER A 56 -4.59 8.02 14.17
N PHE A 57 -5.26 7.00 13.64
CA PHE A 57 -6.66 7.01 13.24
C PHE A 57 -7.45 6.06 14.13
N THR A 58 -8.48 6.58 14.79
CA THR A 58 -9.42 5.75 15.54
C THR A 58 -10.37 5.01 14.60
N PRO A 59 -10.96 3.87 15.01
CA PRO A 59 -12.02 3.21 14.25
C PRO A 59 -13.14 4.18 13.81
N SER A 60 -13.59 5.05 14.73
CA SER A 60 -14.63 6.04 14.44
C SER A 60 -14.19 7.02 13.36
N SER A 61 -12.96 7.53 13.40
CA SER A 61 -12.47 8.47 12.39
C SER A 61 -12.43 7.84 10.98
N ILE A 62 -12.11 6.55 10.87
CA ILE A 62 -12.09 5.84 9.60
C ILE A 62 -13.52 5.56 9.12
N ASP A 63 -14.43 5.22 10.03
CA ASP A 63 -15.84 5.06 9.71
C ASP A 63 -16.50 6.38 9.28
N ASP A 64 -16.04 7.51 9.83
CA ASP A 64 -16.46 8.86 9.40
C ASP A 64 -16.01 9.15 7.97
N LEU A 65 -14.74 8.84 7.64
CA LEU A 65 -14.24 8.90 6.27
C LEU A 65 -15.06 8.01 5.33
N ARG A 66 -15.41 6.80 5.79
CA ARG A 66 -16.25 5.88 5.00
C ARG A 66 -17.63 6.46 4.73
N ARG A 67 -18.26 7.11 5.72
CA ARG A 67 -19.55 7.78 5.53
C ARG A 67 -19.43 8.98 4.57
N LYS A 68 -18.36 9.77 4.66
CA LYS A 68 -18.09 10.89 3.74
C LYS A 68 -17.84 10.44 2.29
N ALA A 69 -17.33 9.23 2.10
CA ALA A 69 -17.13 8.63 0.78
C ALA A 69 -18.36 7.84 0.27
N SER A 70 -19.41 7.70 1.07
CA SER A 70 -20.60 6.92 0.68
C SER A 70 -21.47 7.65 -0.33
N SER A 71 -22.16 6.90 -1.18
CA SER A 71 -23.24 7.41 -2.05
C SER A 71 -24.62 7.05 -1.48
N ASP A 72 -25.69 7.49 -2.14
CA ASP A 72 -27.09 7.22 -1.74
C ASP A 72 -27.43 5.72 -1.63
N VAL A 73 -26.58 4.84 -2.16
CA VAL A 73 -26.75 3.36 -2.14
C VAL A 73 -26.01 2.70 -0.96
N GLY A 74 -25.38 3.50 -0.07
CA GLY A 74 -24.66 3.03 1.11
C GLY A 74 -23.13 3.02 0.95
N PRO A 75 -22.38 2.53 1.96
CA PRO A 75 -20.92 2.55 1.95
C PRO A 75 -20.37 1.54 0.93
N ASN A 76 -19.81 2.07 -0.17
CA ASN A 76 -19.28 1.28 -1.28
C ASN A 76 -17.77 1.00 -1.19
N HIS A 77 -17.09 1.52 -0.17
CA HIS A 77 -15.63 1.46 -0.03
C HIS A 77 -15.20 0.77 1.27
N SER A 78 -14.09 0.04 1.20
CA SER A 78 -13.46 -0.55 2.38
C SER A 78 -12.79 0.52 3.25
N ARG A 79 -12.56 0.21 4.53
CA ARG A 79 -11.81 1.09 5.46
C ARG A 79 -10.41 1.43 4.95
N TYR A 80 -9.78 0.50 4.22
CA TYR A 80 -8.48 0.75 3.59
C TYR A 80 -8.62 1.75 2.43
N GLU A 81 -9.57 1.53 1.52
CA GLU A 81 -9.78 2.40 0.35
C GLU A 81 -9.99 3.86 0.75
N VAL A 82 -10.85 4.12 1.75
CA VAL A 82 -11.15 5.50 2.16
C VAL A 82 -10.00 6.16 2.92
N LEU A 83 -9.25 5.40 3.74
CA LEU A 83 -8.08 5.92 4.42
C LEU A 83 -6.94 6.21 3.43
N ALA A 84 -6.72 5.30 2.48
CA ALA A 84 -5.74 5.43 1.41
C ALA A 84 -6.04 6.66 0.54
N ALA A 85 -7.29 6.79 0.09
CA ALA A 85 -7.76 7.93 -0.68
C ALA A 85 -7.61 9.24 0.10
N HIS A 86 -7.96 9.24 1.37
CA HIS A 86 -7.84 10.43 2.21
C HIS A 86 -6.38 10.90 2.34
N LEU A 87 -5.45 9.97 2.65
CA LEU A 87 -4.03 10.27 2.74
C LEU A 87 -3.45 10.75 1.40
N TRP A 88 -3.80 10.08 0.30
CA TRP A 88 -3.37 10.46 -1.04
C TRP A 88 -3.80 11.89 -1.38
N ARG A 89 -5.08 12.22 -1.16
CA ARG A 89 -5.61 13.58 -1.36
C ARG A 89 -4.88 14.62 -0.50
N CYS A 90 -4.69 14.36 0.79
CA CYS A 90 -4.01 15.31 1.68
C CYS A 90 -2.56 15.56 1.27
N ILE A 91 -1.84 14.51 0.84
CA ILE A 91 -0.46 14.64 0.37
C ILE A 91 -0.39 15.47 -0.91
N ILE A 92 -1.23 15.16 -1.91
CA ILE A 92 -1.23 15.90 -3.18
C ILE A 92 -1.62 17.38 -2.97
N ARG A 93 -2.60 17.66 -2.10
CA ARG A 93 -2.94 19.04 -1.74
C ARG A 93 -1.79 19.77 -1.02
N ALA A 94 -1.03 19.08 -0.18
CA ALA A 94 0.11 19.67 0.52
C ALA A 94 1.31 19.96 -0.40
N ARG A 95 1.40 19.26 -1.54
CA ARG A 95 2.48 19.44 -2.53
C ARG A 95 2.28 20.64 -3.44
N GLU A 96 1.05 21.12 -3.61
CA GLU A 96 0.71 22.27 -4.47
C GLU A 96 1.30 22.13 -5.89
N LEU A 97 1.15 20.93 -6.46
CA LEU A 97 1.56 20.65 -7.82
C LEU A 97 0.69 21.43 -8.82
N ASP A 98 1.19 21.59 -10.05
CA ASP A 98 0.38 22.03 -11.17
C ASP A 98 -0.86 21.14 -11.31
N THR A 99 -2.02 21.74 -11.59
CA THR A 99 -3.30 21.01 -11.61
C THR A 99 -3.33 19.94 -12.69
N GLU A 100 -2.59 20.12 -13.78
CA GLU A 100 -2.50 19.19 -14.91
C GLU A 100 -1.41 18.12 -14.71
N GLN A 101 -0.60 18.22 -13.65
CA GLN A 101 0.40 17.22 -13.31
C GLN A 101 -0.29 15.88 -13.04
N GLU A 102 0.09 14.85 -13.79
CA GLU A 102 -0.32 13.48 -13.47
C GLU A 102 0.31 13.05 -12.14
N VAL A 103 -0.51 12.52 -11.23
CA VAL A 103 -0.09 11.96 -9.95
C VAL A 103 -0.52 10.51 -9.87
N ARG A 104 0.37 9.66 -9.38
CA ARG A 104 0.12 8.21 -9.31
C ARG A 104 0.12 7.71 -7.87
N PHE A 105 -0.59 6.61 -7.67
CA PHE A 105 -0.62 5.87 -6.41
C PHE A 105 -0.29 4.39 -6.65
N GLY A 106 0.89 3.97 -6.18
CA GLY A 106 1.32 2.57 -6.15
C GLY A 106 0.91 1.85 -4.86
N MET A 107 0.25 0.70 -5.01
CA MET A 107 -0.30 -0.09 -3.90
C MET A 107 0.17 -1.54 -3.98
N PRO A 108 0.94 -2.06 -3.02
CA PRO A 108 1.23 -3.49 -2.93
C PRO A 108 -0.06 -4.29 -2.70
N VAL A 109 -0.30 -5.31 -3.52
CA VAL A 109 -1.43 -6.23 -3.44
C VAL A 109 -0.91 -7.66 -3.25
N ASP A 110 -1.42 -8.34 -2.22
CA ASP A 110 -1.09 -9.75 -1.98
C ASP A 110 -1.80 -10.66 -2.98
N GLY A 111 -1.03 -11.25 -3.89
CA GLY A 111 -1.53 -12.13 -4.95
C GLY A 111 -1.84 -13.55 -4.49
N ARG A 112 -1.44 -13.95 -3.27
CA ARG A 112 -1.54 -15.35 -2.80
C ARG A 112 -2.93 -15.95 -2.94
N LYS A 113 -3.97 -15.22 -2.55
CA LYS A 113 -5.38 -15.66 -2.64
C LYS A 113 -6.07 -15.27 -3.95
N ARG A 114 -5.40 -14.49 -4.80
CA ARG A 114 -5.97 -13.94 -6.04
C ARG A 114 -5.55 -14.71 -7.27
N LEU A 115 -4.45 -15.45 -7.20
CA LEU A 115 -4.04 -16.36 -8.26
C LEU A 115 -5.02 -17.53 -8.32
N ASP A 116 -5.21 -18.06 -9.53
CA ASP A 116 -5.98 -19.27 -9.76
C ASP A 116 -5.06 -20.32 -10.42
N PRO A 117 -4.79 -21.47 -9.74
CA PRO A 117 -5.16 -21.75 -8.35
C PRO A 117 -4.39 -20.86 -7.34
N PRO A 118 -4.91 -20.67 -6.10
CA PRO A 118 -4.26 -19.85 -5.08
C PRO A 118 -2.95 -20.49 -4.60
N LEU A 119 -2.03 -19.65 -4.11
CA LEU A 119 -0.81 -20.11 -3.44
C LEU A 119 -1.16 -20.78 -2.10
N PRO A 120 -0.40 -21.81 -1.68
CA PRO A 120 -0.64 -22.48 -0.41
C PRO A 120 -0.41 -21.52 0.78
N GLU A 121 -1.13 -21.75 1.88
CA GLU A 121 -1.12 -20.89 3.09
C GLU A 121 0.29 -20.64 3.65
N GLY A 122 1.17 -21.63 3.59
CA GLY A 122 2.57 -21.52 4.01
C GLY A 122 3.57 -21.13 2.91
N TYR A 123 3.12 -20.54 1.79
CA TYR A 123 4.03 -20.10 0.72
C TYR A 123 5.06 -19.08 1.23
N PHE A 124 6.33 -19.47 1.17
CA PHE A 124 7.48 -18.72 1.63
C PHE A 124 8.24 -18.13 0.44
N GLY A 125 7.84 -16.92 0.06
CA GLY A 125 8.42 -16.15 -1.02
C GLY A 125 7.66 -14.86 -1.27
N ASN A 126 8.07 -14.10 -2.29
CA ASN A 126 7.34 -12.91 -2.74
C ASN A 126 6.18 -13.33 -3.66
N ALA A 127 5.02 -12.70 -3.47
CA ALA A 127 3.83 -12.82 -4.30
C ALA A 127 3.05 -11.50 -4.28
N ILE A 128 3.79 -10.39 -4.27
CA ILE A 128 3.25 -9.04 -4.24
C ILE A 128 3.22 -8.50 -5.66
N PHE A 129 2.05 -8.03 -6.07
CA PHE A 129 1.80 -7.30 -7.31
C PHE A 129 1.44 -5.86 -6.96
N TYR A 130 1.32 -4.98 -7.95
CA TYR A 130 1.01 -3.57 -7.69
C TYR A 130 -0.34 -3.19 -8.31
N GLY A 131 -1.23 -2.66 -7.48
CA GLY A 131 -2.33 -1.82 -7.94
C GLY A 131 -1.79 -0.44 -8.28
N TYR A 132 -2.35 0.17 -9.32
CA TYR A 132 -1.88 1.44 -9.83
C TYR A 132 -3.08 2.33 -10.19
N ALA A 133 -3.20 3.45 -9.49
CA ALA A 133 -4.15 4.50 -9.81
C ALA A 133 -3.40 5.73 -10.30
N SER A 134 -3.96 6.46 -11.27
CA SER A 134 -3.49 7.77 -11.67
C SER A 134 -4.65 8.70 -11.98
N CYS A 135 -4.41 9.99 -11.82
CA CYS A 135 -5.29 11.08 -12.24
C CYS A 135 -4.48 12.38 -12.27
N LYS A 136 -5.11 13.49 -12.64
CA LYS A 136 -4.48 14.82 -12.49
C LYS A 136 -4.51 15.28 -11.04
N ALA A 137 -3.52 16.06 -10.63
CA ALA A 137 -3.44 16.61 -9.27
C ALA A 137 -4.66 17.47 -8.93
N GLY A 138 -5.15 18.27 -9.88
CA GLY A 138 -6.35 19.09 -9.72
C GLY A 138 -7.60 18.24 -9.48
N GLU A 139 -7.78 17.17 -10.26
CA GLU A 139 -8.90 16.23 -10.09
C GLU A 139 -8.91 15.64 -8.68
N LEU A 140 -7.76 15.21 -8.18
CA LEU A 140 -7.66 14.61 -6.85
C LEU A 140 -7.88 15.64 -5.72
N ALA A 141 -7.40 16.87 -5.90
CA ALA A 141 -7.53 17.94 -4.93
C ALA A 141 -8.98 18.42 -4.81
N GLU A 142 -9.68 18.59 -5.94
CA GLU A 142 -10.97 19.27 -6.03
C GLU A 142 -12.18 18.33 -5.94
N ASN A 143 -12.08 17.08 -6.40
CA ASN A 143 -13.19 16.14 -6.33
C ASN A 143 -13.46 15.61 -4.92
N SER A 144 -14.53 14.83 -4.78
CA SER A 144 -14.93 14.23 -3.50
C SER A 144 -13.95 13.15 -3.00
N LEU A 145 -14.06 12.77 -1.73
CA LEU A 145 -13.33 11.62 -1.21
C LEU A 145 -13.74 10.31 -1.91
N SER A 146 -15.02 10.20 -2.31
CA SER A 146 -15.52 9.04 -3.07
C SER A 146 -14.75 8.87 -4.38
N PHE A 147 -14.53 9.95 -5.14
CA PHE A 147 -13.78 9.89 -6.40
C PHE A 147 -12.40 9.25 -6.21
N ALA A 148 -11.63 9.71 -5.22
CA ALA A 148 -10.32 9.14 -4.92
C ALA A 148 -10.43 7.68 -4.41
N ALA A 149 -11.45 7.35 -3.62
CA ALA A 149 -11.68 6.00 -3.14
C ALA A 149 -12.08 5.04 -4.28
N ASP A 150 -12.81 5.52 -5.29
CA ASP A 150 -13.17 4.76 -6.49
C ASP A 150 -11.94 4.45 -7.36
N LEU A 151 -11.02 5.40 -7.50
CA LEU A 151 -9.73 5.16 -8.16
C LEU A 151 -8.93 4.06 -7.45
N VAL A 152 -8.82 4.14 -6.11
CA VAL A 152 -8.12 3.15 -5.29
C VAL A 152 -8.79 1.77 -5.40
N LYS A 153 -10.11 1.71 -5.27
CA LYS A 153 -10.89 0.47 -5.38
C LYS A 153 -10.71 -0.18 -6.75
N THR A 154 -10.79 0.59 -7.82
CA THR A 154 -10.62 0.11 -9.20
C THR A 154 -9.22 -0.42 -9.43
N ALA A 155 -8.19 0.32 -9.00
CA ALA A 155 -6.80 -0.10 -9.12
C ALA A 155 -6.51 -1.40 -8.35
N ILE A 156 -7.08 -1.57 -7.15
CA ILE A 156 -6.95 -2.83 -6.39
C ILE A 156 -7.71 -3.96 -7.09
N ALA A 157 -8.91 -3.70 -7.60
CA ALA A 157 -9.73 -4.71 -8.28
C ALA A 157 -9.08 -5.20 -9.58
N LYS A 158 -8.37 -4.33 -10.32
CA LYS A 158 -7.64 -4.68 -11.56
C LYS A 158 -6.57 -5.75 -11.32
N VAL A 159 -6.00 -5.84 -10.12
CA VAL A 159 -4.99 -6.87 -9.78
C VAL A 159 -5.67 -8.22 -9.52
N ASP A 160 -6.33 -8.78 -10.53
CA ASP A 160 -6.95 -10.10 -10.52
C ASP A 160 -5.98 -11.18 -11.06
N ASN A 161 -6.45 -12.43 -11.15
CA ASN A 161 -5.63 -13.52 -11.69
C ASN A 161 -5.11 -13.21 -13.10
N ALA A 162 -5.96 -12.73 -14.01
CA ALA A 162 -5.58 -12.51 -15.40
C ALA A 162 -4.50 -11.41 -15.52
N HIS A 163 -4.69 -10.30 -14.81
CA HIS A 163 -3.72 -9.22 -14.78
C HIS A 163 -2.39 -9.66 -14.16
N MET A 164 -2.42 -10.42 -13.06
CA MET A 164 -1.18 -10.94 -12.45
C MET A 164 -0.44 -11.93 -13.35
N ARG A 165 -1.14 -12.78 -14.11
CA ARG A 165 -0.54 -13.69 -15.09
C ARG A 165 0.11 -12.90 -16.22
N SER A 166 -0.59 -11.88 -16.74
CA SER A 166 -0.04 -10.94 -17.72
C SER A 166 1.21 -10.23 -17.18
N ALA A 167 1.22 -9.80 -15.92
CA ALA A 167 2.36 -9.12 -15.30
C ALA A 167 3.60 -10.02 -15.23
N LEU A 168 3.43 -11.31 -14.89
CA LEU A 168 4.52 -12.28 -14.90
C LEU A 168 5.10 -12.45 -16.31
N ASP A 169 4.24 -12.51 -17.33
CA ASP A 169 4.66 -12.58 -18.73
C ASP A 169 5.37 -11.30 -19.18
N TRP A 170 4.85 -10.14 -18.81
CA TRP A 170 5.48 -8.85 -19.10
C TRP A 170 6.86 -8.75 -18.47
N ILE A 171 7.01 -9.17 -17.21
CA ILE A 171 8.31 -9.20 -16.52
C ILE A 171 9.29 -10.14 -17.25
N ALA A 172 8.82 -11.32 -17.66
CA ALA A 172 9.63 -12.29 -18.38
C ALA A 172 9.98 -11.88 -19.82
N SER A 173 9.21 -10.97 -20.43
CA SER A 173 9.49 -10.43 -21.76
C SER A 173 10.52 -9.29 -21.76
N GLN A 174 10.88 -8.73 -20.59
CA GLN A 174 11.89 -7.67 -20.51
C GLN A 174 13.30 -8.23 -20.68
N GLU A 175 14.19 -7.44 -21.27
CA GLU A 175 15.60 -7.82 -21.50
C GLU A 175 16.33 -8.21 -20.20
N THR A 176 16.04 -7.52 -19.10
CA THR A 176 16.59 -7.85 -17.79
C THR A 176 15.66 -7.48 -16.66
N ILE A 177 15.50 -8.38 -15.68
CA ILE A 177 14.70 -8.12 -14.46
C ILE A 177 15.28 -6.92 -13.68
N LYS A 178 16.58 -6.64 -13.81
CA LYS A 178 17.25 -5.54 -13.09
C LYS A 178 16.84 -4.15 -13.57
N SER A 179 16.28 -4.02 -14.77
CA SER A 179 15.80 -2.73 -15.29
C SER A 179 14.39 -2.42 -14.82
N ILE A 180 13.63 -3.43 -14.40
CA ILE A 180 12.24 -3.29 -13.97
C ILE A 180 12.22 -2.63 -12.59
N VAL A 181 11.60 -1.46 -12.53
CA VAL A 181 11.32 -0.75 -11.28
C VAL A 181 9.83 -0.40 -11.21
N PRO A 182 9.25 -0.26 -10.01
CA PRO A 182 7.93 0.33 -9.88
C PRO A 182 7.90 1.72 -10.53
N ALA A 183 6.87 1.99 -11.32
CA ALA A 183 6.61 3.31 -11.87
C ALA A 183 6.26 4.26 -10.72
N TYR A 184 7.24 5.07 -10.31
CA TYR A 184 7.12 6.00 -9.20
C TYR A 184 8.08 7.17 -9.38
N THR A 185 7.52 8.37 -9.37
CA THR A 185 8.21 9.64 -9.50
C THR A 185 8.32 10.28 -8.12
N PRO A 186 9.53 10.34 -7.51
CA PRO A 186 9.72 10.98 -6.22
C PRO A 186 9.20 12.42 -6.21
N PHE A 187 8.64 12.85 -5.07
CA PHE A 187 8.09 14.20 -4.89
C PHE A 187 6.81 14.52 -5.68
N ILE A 188 6.34 13.61 -6.55
CA ILE A 188 5.10 13.74 -7.33
C ILE A 188 4.10 12.64 -7.00
N ASP A 189 4.58 11.40 -6.89
CA ASP A 189 3.75 10.22 -6.69
C ASP A 189 3.59 9.84 -5.21
N PHE A 190 2.62 8.97 -4.95
CA PHE A 190 2.26 8.43 -3.65
C PHE A 190 2.40 6.91 -3.66
N ALA A 191 2.90 6.34 -2.57
CA ALA A 191 2.96 4.90 -2.38
C ALA A 191 2.58 4.57 -0.94
N MET A 192 1.79 3.51 -0.76
CA MET A 192 1.36 3.10 0.57
C MET A 192 1.43 1.60 0.74
N THR A 193 2.23 1.15 1.70
CA THR A 193 2.27 -0.24 2.15
C THR A 193 1.45 -0.41 3.42
N SER A 194 0.81 -1.57 3.59
CA SER A 194 -0.11 -1.82 4.70
C SER A 194 0.23 -3.10 5.43
N TRP A 195 0.60 -2.98 6.69
CA TRP A 195 0.74 -4.08 7.66
C TRP A 195 -0.42 -4.09 8.65
N TRP A 196 -1.46 -3.27 8.41
CA TRP A 196 -2.61 -3.11 9.29
C TRP A 196 -3.25 -4.45 9.70
N ARG A 197 -3.33 -5.42 8.78
CA ARG A 197 -3.97 -6.72 9.06
C ARG A 197 -3.03 -7.79 9.63
N PHE A 198 -1.78 -7.46 9.93
CA PHE A 198 -0.84 -8.45 10.46
C PHE A 198 -1.17 -8.69 11.94
N PRO A 199 -1.23 -9.97 12.39
CA PRO A 199 -1.68 -10.34 13.74
C PRO A 199 -0.56 -10.17 14.78
N PHE A 200 0.08 -9.00 14.80
CA PHE A 200 1.27 -8.75 15.61
C PHE A 200 1.00 -8.85 17.12
N TYR A 201 -0.22 -8.54 17.56
CA TYR A 201 -0.56 -8.45 18.98
C TYR A 201 -1.23 -9.70 19.52
N GLU A 202 -1.55 -10.65 18.63
CA GLU A 202 -2.19 -11.92 18.96
C GLU A 202 -1.25 -13.13 18.81
N GLN A 203 -0.20 -13.02 17.99
CA GLN A 203 0.61 -14.17 17.54
C GLN A 203 2.13 -14.01 17.72
N LEU A 204 2.61 -12.97 18.42
CA LEU A 204 4.04 -12.71 18.60
C LEU A 204 4.48 -12.86 20.07
N ASP A 205 4.05 -13.93 20.72
CA ASP A 205 4.55 -14.29 22.04
C ASP A 205 5.76 -15.23 21.91
N PHE A 206 6.92 -14.74 22.34
CA PHE A 206 8.17 -15.50 22.35
C PHE A 206 8.53 -16.04 23.75
N GLY A 207 7.56 -16.04 24.69
CA GLY A 207 7.75 -16.44 26.09
C GLY A 207 7.74 -15.27 27.08
N TRP A 208 7.54 -14.03 26.60
CA TRP A 208 7.48 -12.81 27.42
C TRP A 208 6.15 -12.06 27.30
N GLY A 209 5.16 -12.66 26.64
CA GLY A 209 3.91 -12.02 26.27
C GLY A 209 3.98 -11.34 24.89
N ASN A 210 2.80 -11.00 24.37
CA ASN A 210 2.66 -10.28 23.11
C ASN A 210 3.25 -8.85 23.19
N PRO A 211 3.74 -8.29 22.07
CA PRO A 211 4.31 -6.96 22.04
C PRO A 211 3.26 -5.89 22.38
N SER A 212 3.66 -4.84 23.10
CA SER A 212 2.80 -3.68 23.34
C SER A 212 2.70 -2.78 22.10
N HIS A 213 3.77 -2.72 21.31
CA HIS A 213 3.90 -1.88 20.12
C HIS A 213 4.79 -2.56 19.07
N VAL A 214 4.38 -2.47 17.80
CA VAL A 214 5.20 -2.78 16.63
C VAL A 214 5.33 -1.52 15.78
N ARG A 215 6.54 -1.20 15.34
CA ARG A 215 6.85 0.02 14.57
C ARG A 215 7.81 -0.28 13.44
N ILE A 216 7.64 0.43 12.32
CA ILE A 216 8.66 0.50 11.27
C ILE A 216 9.73 1.50 11.74
N PRO A 217 11.04 1.15 11.67
CA PRO A 217 12.11 2.11 11.90
C PRO A 217 11.90 3.35 11.04
N LEU A 218 12.08 4.54 11.63
CA LEU A 218 11.74 5.78 10.97
C LEU A 218 12.49 5.90 9.62
N PHE A 219 11.74 5.97 8.52
CA PHE A 219 12.28 6.25 7.20
C PHE A 219 11.80 7.63 6.76
N ALA A 220 12.67 8.45 6.16
CA ALA A 220 12.33 9.79 5.67
C ALA A 220 12.33 9.81 4.13
N PHE A 221 11.39 9.07 3.54
CA PHE A 221 11.18 9.06 2.09
C PHE A 221 9.87 9.77 1.76
N ASP A 222 9.98 10.81 0.93
CA ASP A 222 8.82 11.56 0.47
C ASP A 222 7.84 10.68 -0.31
N GLY A 223 6.55 10.82 0.01
CA GLY A 223 5.44 10.19 -0.69
C GLY A 223 5.20 8.73 -0.30
N ILE A 224 5.96 8.19 0.66
CA ILE A 224 5.79 6.83 1.14
C ILE A 224 5.07 6.83 2.49
N VAL A 225 4.01 6.02 2.58
CA VAL A 225 3.26 5.79 3.82
C VAL A 225 3.29 4.32 4.20
N GLY A 226 3.54 4.05 5.48
CA GLY A 226 3.37 2.73 6.09
C GLY A 226 2.18 2.72 7.04
N LEU A 227 1.19 1.85 6.81
CA LEU A 227 0.09 1.61 7.76
C LEU A 227 0.43 0.45 8.70
N LEU A 228 0.24 0.67 10.00
CA LEU A 228 0.41 -0.34 11.04
C LEU A 228 -0.76 -0.34 12.01
N PRO A 229 -1.06 -1.46 12.67
CA PRO A 229 -1.88 -1.38 13.86
C PRO A 229 -1.14 -0.54 14.92
N SER A 230 -1.88 0.29 15.66
CA SER A 230 -1.32 1.17 16.70
C SER A 230 -0.92 0.36 17.95
N ALA A 231 -1.13 0.83 19.18
CA ALA A 231 -0.87 0.04 20.37
C ALA A 231 -1.80 -1.18 20.47
N ALA A 232 -1.34 -2.27 21.11
CA ALA A 232 -2.14 -3.46 21.38
C ALA A 232 -3.49 -3.09 22.02
N GLY A 233 -4.60 -3.67 21.52
CA GLY A 233 -5.95 -3.43 22.04
C GLY A 233 -6.59 -2.08 21.69
N SER A 234 -5.86 -1.12 21.08
CA SER A 234 -6.42 0.19 20.74
C SER A 234 -7.46 0.13 19.61
N GLY A 235 -7.30 -0.82 18.68
CA GLY A 235 -8.06 -0.86 17.41
C GLY A 235 -7.73 0.28 16.44
N HIS A 236 -6.80 1.18 16.81
CA HIS A 236 -6.37 2.30 15.99
C HIS A 236 -5.39 1.85 14.91
N VAL A 237 -5.25 2.68 13.88
CA VAL A 237 -4.28 2.51 12.79
C VAL A 237 -3.32 3.68 12.81
N ASP A 238 -2.02 3.39 12.80
CA ASP A 238 -0.98 4.41 12.67
C ASP A 238 -0.52 4.48 11.21
N ALA A 239 -0.55 5.67 10.62
CA ALA A 239 0.09 5.98 9.36
C ALA A 239 1.43 6.67 9.63
N LEU A 240 2.54 6.00 9.33
CA LEU A 240 3.86 6.61 9.27
C LEU A 240 4.01 7.30 7.91
N VAL A 241 3.95 8.63 7.91
CA VAL A 241 3.96 9.45 6.70
C VAL A 241 5.30 10.15 6.55
N GLY A 242 6.01 9.87 5.45
CA GLY A 242 7.23 10.58 5.05
C GLY A 242 6.95 11.61 3.96
N LEU A 243 7.36 12.87 4.19
CA LEU A 243 7.21 13.98 3.24
C LEU A 243 8.39 14.94 3.33
N GLN A 244 8.52 15.81 2.33
CA GLN A 244 9.39 16.98 2.46
C GLN A 244 9.03 17.80 3.71
N ALA A 245 10.05 18.28 4.42
CA ALA A 245 9.89 19.05 5.65
C ALA A 245 9.01 20.30 5.45
N SER A 246 9.11 20.94 4.29
CA SER A 246 8.31 22.10 3.90
C SER A 246 6.83 21.79 3.66
N GLN A 247 6.49 20.55 3.31
CA GLN A 247 5.13 20.12 2.97
C GLN A 247 4.36 19.57 4.18
N MET A 248 5.07 19.04 5.19
CA MET A 248 4.47 18.42 6.37
C MET A 248 3.47 19.33 7.12
N PRO A 249 3.74 20.64 7.35
CA PRO A 249 2.76 21.51 8.03
C PRO A 249 1.43 21.66 7.26
N LYS A 250 1.49 21.76 5.93
CA LYS A 250 0.28 21.84 5.09
C LYS A 250 -0.48 20.52 5.08
N PHE A 251 0.25 19.41 5.03
CA PHE A 251 -0.34 18.08 5.18
C PHE A 251 -1.11 17.95 6.50
N GLU A 252 -0.51 18.35 7.63
CA GLU A 252 -1.17 18.34 8.94
C GLU A 252 -2.43 19.20 8.98
N GLU A 253 -2.43 20.34 8.28
CA GLU A 253 -3.62 21.18 8.14
C GLU A 253 -4.74 20.48 7.37
N TYR A 254 -4.43 19.86 6.23
CA TYR A 254 -5.43 19.12 5.44
C TYR A 254 -5.97 17.89 6.17
N MET A 255 -5.14 17.20 6.95
CA MET A 255 -5.57 16.08 7.81
C MET A 255 -6.58 16.50 8.87
N ARG A 256 -6.50 17.73 9.41
CA ARG A 256 -7.45 18.23 10.43
C ARG A 256 -8.79 18.71 9.84
N LYS A 257 -8.80 19.13 8.58
CA LYS A 257 -9.99 19.67 7.89
C LYS A 257 -10.88 18.57 7.28
N ALA A 258 -10.51 17.30 7.47
CA ALA A 258 -11.08 16.14 6.80
C ALA A 258 -12.45 15.73 7.31
#